data_AF-A0A536GMP2-F1
#
_entry.id   AF-A0A536GMP2-F1
#
_cell.length_a   1.000
_cell.length_b   1.000
_cell.length_c   1.000
_cell.angle_alpha   90.00
_cell.angle_beta   90.00
_cell.angle_gamma   90.00
#
_symmetry.space_group_name_H-M   'P 1'
#
loop_
_entity.id
_entity.type
_entity.pdbx_description
1 polymer ?
#
loop_
_entity_poly.entity_id
_entity_poly.type
_entity_poly.pdbx_seq_one_letter_code
_entity_poly.pdbx_strand_id
1 'polypeptide(L)' 'STHGTGCTFSAAIAAGLARGLSVAAAVGEARTYLSAALAQAPGLGHGHGPLNHFPSVAHAVR' A
#
# COMPACT_ATOMS: atom_id res chain seq x y z
N SER A 1 -11.49 0.59 -7.23
CA SER A 1 -10.14 0.46 -7.82
C SER A 1 -9.38 -0.68 -7.18
N THR A 2 -9.20 -1.83 -7.83
CA THR A 2 -8.46 -3.00 -7.29
C THR A 2 -7.29 -3.43 -8.19
N HIS A 3 -7.07 -2.74 -9.30
CA HIS A 3 -5.94 -2.96 -10.18
C HIS A 3 -4.64 -2.52 -9.50
N GLY A 4 -3.59 -3.34 -9.61
CA GLY A 4 -2.29 -3.06 -9.00
C GLY A 4 -2.17 -3.38 -7.50
N THR A 5 -3.20 -3.97 -6.87
CA THR A 5 -3.17 -4.34 -5.43
C THR A 5 -2.02 -5.29 -5.09
N GLY A 6 -1.83 -6.36 -5.86
CA GLY A 6 -0.74 -7.32 -5.65
C GLY A 6 0.65 -6.70 -5.81
N CYS A 7 0.88 -5.96 -6.91
CA CYS A 7 2.16 -5.28 -7.15
C CYS A 7 2.48 -4.27 -6.05
N THR A 8 1.48 -3.49 -5.63
CA THR A 8 1.63 -2.48 -4.58
C THR A 8 1.91 -3.11 -3.23
N PHE A 9 1.20 -4.20 -2.89
CA PHE A 9 1.41 -4.92 -1.64
C PHE A 9 2.81 -5.53 -1.56
N SER A 10 3.24 -6.23 -2.61
CA SER A 10 4.58 -6.82 -2.69
C SER A 10 5.69 -5.76 -2.65
N ALA A 11 5.51 -4.63 -3.36
CA ALA A 11 6.45 -3.52 -3.34
C ALA A 11 6.57 -2.90 -1.94
N ALA A 12 5.46 -2.71 -1.23
CA ALA A 12 5.46 -2.17 0.13
C ALA A 12 6.14 -3.13 1.13
N ILE A 13 5.93 -4.45 0.99
CA ILE A 13 6.66 -5.46 1.79
C ILE A 13 8.16 -5.36 1.51
N ALA A 14 8.57 -5.37 0.25
CA ALA A 14 9.97 -5.29 -0.14
C ALA A 14 10.64 -4.02 0.41
N ALA A 15 9.96 -2.87 0.35
CA ALA A 15 10.45 -1.62 0.94
C ALA A 15 10.57 -1.69 2.47
N GLY A 16 9.61 -2.33 3.16
CA GLY A 16 9.68 -2.54 4.60
C GLY A 16 10.85 -3.43 5.02
N LEU A 17 11.09 -4.51 4.27
CA LEU A 17 12.24 -5.39 4.48
C LEU A 17 13.57 -4.67 4.22
N ALA A 18 13.66 -3.87 3.16
CA ALA A 18 14.84 -3.07 2.86
C ALA A 18 15.15 -2.02 3.96
N ARG A 19 14.13 -1.59 4.71
CA ARG A 19 14.25 -0.71 5.88
C ARG A 19 14.59 -1.46 7.18
N GLY A 20 14.78 -2.78 7.13
CA GLY A 20 15.15 -3.61 8.28
C GLY A 20 13.99 -4.04 9.17
N LEU A 21 12.74 -3.94 8.70
CA LEU A 21 11.60 -4.47 9.45
C LEU A 21 11.61 -6.00 9.46
N SER A 22 11.08 -6.59 10.53
CA SER A 22 10.75 -8.02 10.51
C SER A 22 9.68 -8.30 9.45
N VAL A 23 9.62 -9.53 8.94
CA VAL A 23 8.61 -9.94 7.94
C VAL A 23 7.20 -9.58 8.40
N ALA A 24 6.85 -9.89 9.65
CA ALA A 24 5.53 -9.58 10.21
C ALA A 24 5.25 -8.07 10.24
N ALA A 25 6.24 -7.25 10.63
CA ALA A 25 6.09 -5.80 10.64
C ALA A 25 5.97 -5.21 9.21
N ALA A 26 6.78 -5.69 8.26
CA ALA A 26 6.73 -5.27 6.86
C ALA A 26 5.37 -5.60 6.21
N VAL A 27 4.84 -6.81 6.46
CA VAL A 27 3.50 -7.22 5.99
C VAL A 27 2.40 -6.36 6.62
N GLY A 28 2.50 -6.08 7.93
CA GLY A 28 1.57 -5.20 8.62
C GLY A 28 1.54 -3.78 8.03
N GLU A 29 2.72 -3.20 7.80
CA GLU A 29 2.84 -1.87 7.21
C GLU A 29 2.34 -1.83 5.76
N ALA A 30 2.66 -2.84 4.95
CA ALA A 30 2.16 -2.98 3.59
C ALA A 30 0.63 -3.08 3.53
N ARG A 31 0.00 -3.75 4.50
CA ARG A 31 -1.46 -3.86 4.59
C ARG A 31 -2.10 -2.50 4.90
N THR A 32 -1.52 -1.75 5.84
CA THR A 32 -1.97 -0.39 6.16
C THR A 32 -1.85 0.53 4.96
N TYR A 33 -0.69 0.51 4.28
CA TYR A 33 -0.45 1.30 3.08
C TYR A 33 -1.43 0.97 1.95
N LEU A 34 -1.64 -0.32 1.64
CA LEU A 34 -2.58 -0.74 0.61
C LEU A 34 -4.02 -0.33 0.94
N SER A 35 -4.43 -0.44 2.20
CA SER A 35 -5.77 -0.05 2.62
C SER A 35 -6.02 1.44 2.40
N ALA A 36 -5.03 2.29 2.74
CA ALA A 36 -5.11 3.72 2.51
C ALA A 36 -5.11 4.05 1.00
N ALA A 37 -4.27 3.37 0.21
CA ALA A 37 -4.22 3.50 -1.24
C ALA A 37 -5.54 3.19 -1.94
N LEU A 38 -6.26 2.17 -1.46
CA LEU A 38 -7.58 1.80 -1.96
C LEU A 38 -8.66 2.81 -1.55
N ALA A 39 -8.63 3.26 -0.30
CA ALA A 39 -9.58 4.23 0.23
C ALA A 39 -9.47 5.61 -0.44
N GLN A 40 -8.25 6.00 -0.84
CA GLN A 40 -7.96 7.30 -1.47
C GLN A 40 -7.83 7.20 -2.99
N ALA A 41 -8.31 6.11 -3.61
CA ALA A 41 -8.17 5.90 -5.04
C ALA A 41 -8.88 6.99 -5.87
N PRO A 42 -8.29 7.47 -6.97
CA PRO A 42 -8.80 8.62 -7.74
C PRO A 42 -10.05 8.33 -8.59
N GLY A 43 -10.56 7.09 -8.57
CA GLY A 43 -11.77 6.72 -9.31
C GLY A 43 -11.64 6.79 -10.84
N LEU A 44 -10.42 6.60 -11.39
CA LEU A 44 -10.17 6.71 -12.82
C LEU A 44 -10.71 5.50 -13.62
N GLY A 45 -11.42 5.79 -14.71
CA GLY A 45 -11.96 4.80 -15.64
C GLY A 45 -13.32 4.23 -15.26
N HIS A 46 -13.90 3.39 -16.12
CA HIS A 46 -15.25 2.81 -15.97
C HIS A 46 -15.27 1.41 -15.32
N GLY A 47 -14.16 0.99 -14.70
CA GLY A 47 -14.00 -0.36 -14.14
C GLY A 47 -13.15 -0.38 -12.86
N HIS A 48 -12.34 -1.42 -12.65
CA HIS A 48 -11.41 -1.49 -11.52
C HIS A 48 -10.18 -0.61 -11.77
N GLY A 49 -10.34 0.71 -11.70
CA GLY A 49 -9.25 1.68 -11.89
C GLY A 49 -8.04 1.46 -10.97
N PRO A 50 -6.93 2.18 -11.22
CA PRO A 50 -5.75 2.13 -10.36
C PRO A 50 -6.06 2.64 -8.94
N LEU A 51 -5.31 2.12 -7.97
CA LEU A 51 -5.27 2.68 -6.61
C LEU A 51 -4.45 3.98 -6.56
N ASN A 52 -4.49 4.67 -5.42
CA ASN A 52 -3.62 5.81 -5.17
C ASN A 52 -2.26 5.35 -4.63
N HIS A 53 -1.17 5.55 -5.38
CA HIS A 53 0.20 5.25 -4.95
C HIS A 53 0.81 6.27 -3.99
N PHE A 54 0.14 7.40 -3.77
CA PHE A 54 0.56 8.43 -2.82
C PHE A 54 -0.53 8.64 -1.77
N PRO A 55 -0.94 7.59 -1.03
CA PRO A 55 -1.92 7.77 0.03
C PRO A 55 -1.28 8.52 1.19
N SER A 56 -2.07 9.36 1.86
CA SER A 56 -1.74 9.77 3.21
C SER A 56 -1.79 8.53 4.11
N VAL A 57 -0.67 8.18 4.75
CA VAL A 57 -0.58 7.13 5.75
C VAL A 57 -0.04 7.75 7.03
N ALA A 58 -0.74 7.51 8.15
CA ALA A 58 -0.20 7.87 9.46
C ALA A 58 0.93 6.90 9.79
N HIS A 59 2.18 7.35 9.69
CA HIS A 59 3.30 6.62 10.27
C HIS A 59 3.24 6.79 11.78
N ALA A 60 3.04 5.69 12.50
CA ALA A 60 3.39 5.67 13.91
C ALA A 60 4.91 5.85 13.99
N VAL A 61 5.35 7.06 14.31
CA VAL A 61 6.75 7.35 14.61
C VAL A 61 7.13 6.44 15.77
N ARG A 62 8.14 5.60 15.54
CA ARG A 62 8.75 4.78 16.59
C ARG A 62 9.52 5.66 17.56
#